data_AF-A0A1Z4QFR7-F1
#
_entry.id   AF-A0A1Z4QFR7-F1
#
_cell.length_a   1.000
_cell.length_b   1.000
_cell.length_c   1.000
_cell.angle_alpha   90.00
_cell.angle_beta   90.00
_cell.angle_gamma   90.00
#
_symmetry.space_group_name_H-M   'P 1'
#
loop_
_entity.id
_entity.type
_entity.pdbx_description
1 polymer ?
#
loop_
_entity_poly.entity_id
_entity_poly.type
_entity_poly.pdbx_seq_one_letter_code
_entity_poly.pdbx_strand_id
1 'polypeptide(L)' 'MEPYEIIFQPSVKKDIRKLSSENCDRIMVSIEELANQPLPAQSVKLKGIEGLYRIQVGDYRIIYEIDASSK' A
#
# COMPACT_ATOMS: atom_id res chain seq x y z
N MET A 1 -5.38 14.79 -10.85
CA MET A 1 -5.55 14.37 -9.44
C MET A 1 -4.19 14.57 -8.80
N GLU A 2 -4.14 15.26 -7.68
CA GLU A 2 -2.89 15.42 -6.94
C GLU A 2 -2.45 14.06 -6.38
N PRO A 3 -1.15 13.72 -6.45
CA PRO A 3 -0.66 12.46 -5.92
C PRO A 3 -0.90 12.40 -4.41
N TYR A 4 -1.36 11.25 -3.92
CA TYR A 4 -1.49 11.03 -2.48
C TYR A 4 -0.10 10.93 -1.85
N GLU A 5 0.07 11.51 -0.66
CA GLU A 5 1.29 11.33 0.13
C GLU A 5 1.30 9.91 0.74
N ILE A 6 2.38 9.17 0.50
CA ILE A 6 2.55 7.83 1.06
C ILE A 6 3.26 7.93 2.41
N ILE A 7 2.59 7.48 3.46
CA ILE A 7 3.15 7.43 4.81
C ILE A 7 3.39 5.97 5.22
N PHE A 8 4.65 5.63 5.48
CA PHE A 8 5.03 4.30 5.94
C PHE A 8 4.98 4.22 7.47
N GLN A 9 4.25 3.23 8.00
CA GLN A 9 4.31 2.92 9.41
C GLN A 9 5.71 2.39 9.81
N PRO A 10 6.18 2.64 11.05
CA PRO A 10 7.46 2.13 11.53
C PRO A 10 7.58 0.60 11.50
N SER A 11 6.46 -0.11 11.62
CA SER A 11 6.33 -1.56 11.45
C SER A 11 6.79 -2.01 10.06
N VAL A 12 6.38 -1.29 9.01
CA VAL A 12 6.69 -1.61 7.61
C VAL A 12 8.20 -1.64 7.36
N LYS A 13 8.97 -0.75 8.00
CA LYS A 13 10.44 -0.76 7.88
C LYS A 13 11.06 -2.08 8.35
N LYS A 14 10.50 -2.72 9.39
CA LYS A 14 11.00 -4.02 9.88
C LYS A 14 10.60 -5.15 8.95
N ASP A 15 9.43 -5.06 8.34
CA ASP A 15 8.93 -6.08 7.42
C ASP A 15 9.68 -6.04 6.09
N ILE A 16 9.87 -4.85 5.51
CA ILE A 16 10.66 -4.66 4.28
C ILE A 16 12.08 -5.19 4.44
N ARG A 17 12.72 -4.97 5.60
CA ARG A 17 14.08 -5.49 5.87
C ARG A 17 14.18 -7.02 5.86
N LYS A 18 13.07 -7.73 6.05
CA LYS A 18 13.02 -9.20 5.97
C LYS A 18 12.78 -9.71 4.55
N LEU A 19 12.38 -8.83 3.64
CA LEU A 19 12.13 -9.16 2.24
C LEU A 19 13.45 -9.20 1.46
N SER A 20 13.49 -10.01 0.40
CA SER A 20 14.56 -9.90 -0.59
C SER A 20 14.47 -8.55 -1.32
N SER A 21 15.59 -8.10 -1.89
CA SER A 21 15.64 -6.89 -2.70
C SER A 21 14.61 -6.90 -3.83
N GLU A 22 14.50 -8.01 -4.57
CA GLU A 22 13.52 -8.15 -5.66
C GLU A 22 12.07 -7.93 -5.19
N ASN A 23 11.70 -8.47 -4.02
CA ASN A 23 10.36 -8.30 -3.49
C ASN A 23 10.13 -6.87 -2.96
N CYS A 24 11.16 -6.26 -2.36
CA CYS A 24 11.11 -4.86 -1.96
C CYS A 24 10.86 -3.95 -3.17
N ASP A 25 11.57 -4.16 -4.27
CA ASP A 25 11.42 -3.36 -5.50
C ASP A 25 10.01 -3.51 -6.08
N ARG A 26 9.48 -4.74 -6.17
CA ARG A 26 8.10 -4.99 -6.64
C ARG A 26 7.04 -4.30 -5.79
N ILE A 27 7.21 -4.35 -4.47
CA ILE A 27 6.30 -3.71 -3.52
C ILE A 27 6.38 -2.19 -3.67
N MET A 28 7.59 -1.63 -3.79
CA MET A 28 7.79 -0.19 -3.95
C MET A 28 7.13 0.34 -5.22
N VAL A 29 7.30 -0.35 -6.36
CA VAL A 29 6.62 0.00 -7.62
C VAL A 29 5.10 0.01 -7.44
N SER A 30 4.55 -1.03 -6.80
CA SER A 30 3.10 -1.11 -6.55
C SER A 30 2.60 0.02 -5.64
N ILE A 31 3.41 0.46 -4.68
CA ILE A 31 3.08 1.57 -3.78
C ILE A 31 3.12 2.92 -4.53
N GLU A 32 4.10 3.13 -5.41
CA GLU A 32 4.16 4.31 -6.27
C GLU A 32 2.95 4.40 -7.22
N GLU A 33 2.48 3.26 -7.72
CA GLU A 33 1.22 3.19 -8.47
C GLU A 33 0.02 3.57 -7.60
N LEU A 34 -0.01 3.16 -6.32
CA LEU A 34 -1.08 3.54 -5.38
C LEU A 34 -1.13 5.05 -5.10
N ALA A 35 -0.01 5.76 -5.10
CA ALA A 35 -0.02 7.23 -4.95
C ALA A 35 -0.76 7.93 -6.09
N ASN A 36 -0.65 7.40 -7.31
CA ASN A 36 -1.31 7.94 -8.50
C ASN A 36 -2.74 7.43 -8.64
N GLN A 37 -2.96 6.16 -8.32
CA GLN A 37 -4.25 5.48 -8.39
C GLN A 37 -4.50 4.70 -7.08
N PRO A 38 -5.09 5.32 -6.06
CA PRO A 38 -5.22 4.72 -4.72
C PRO A 38 -6.21 3.54 -4.68
N LEU A 39 -7.07 3.40 -5.68
CA LEU A 39 -8.04 2.31 -5.81
C LEU A 39 -7.85 1.61 -7.17
N PRO A 40 -6.82 0.77 -7.31
CA PRO A 40 -6.65 -0.08 -8.48
C PRO A 40 -7.69 -1.21 -8.46
N ALA A 41 -7.95 -1.83 -9.62
CA ALA A 41 -8.94 -2.91 -9.74
C ALA A 41 -8.64 -4.14 -8.84
N GLN A 42 -7.37 -4.34 -8.48
CA GLN A 42 -6.90 -5.39 -7.58
C GLN A 42 -7.08 -5.07 -6.09
N SER A 43 -7.58 -3.87 -5.76
CA SER A 43 -7.84 -3.48 -4.37
C SER A 43 -9.11 -4.12 -3.84
N VAL A 44 -8.98 -4.78 -2.70
CA VAL A 44 -10.10 -5.40 -1.98
C VAL A 44 -10.28 -4.66 -0.67
N LYS A 45 -11.47 -4.08 -0.46
CA LYS A 45 -11.83 -3.47 0.81
C LYS A 45 -11.91 -4.55 1.90
N LEU A 46 -11.21 -4.34 3.01
CA LEU A 46 -11.28 -5.24 4.15
C LEU A 46 -12.62 -5.07 4.88
N LYS A 47 -13.29 -6.19 5.18
CA LYS A 47 -14.54 -6.16 5.95
C LYS A 47 -14.22 -5.97 7.43
N GLY A 48 -14.88 -5.03 8.08
CA GLY A 48 -14.79 -4.78 9.53
C GLY A 48 -13.92 -3.60 9.95
N ILE A 49 -13.23 -2.94 9.01
CA ILE A 49 -12.46 -1.71 9.27
C ILE A 49 -12.77 -0.73 8.14
N GLU A 50 -13.27 0.47 8.47
CA GLU A 50 -13.53 1.51 7.47
C GLU A 50 -12.21 2.09 6.96
N GLY A 51 -12.15 2.43 5.67
CA GLY A 51 -10.95 3.03 5.06
C GLY A 51 -9.81 2.06 4.71
N LEU A 52 -9.85 0.79 5.16
CA LEU A 52 -8.77 -0.17 4.91
C LEU A 52 -8.96 -0.99 3.63
N TYR A 53 -7.90 -1.05 2.83
CA TYR A 53 -7.82 -1.79 1.58
C TYR A 53 -6.63 -2.73 1.59
N ARG A 54 -6.71 -3.77 0.75
CA ARG A 54 -5.63 -4.72 0.55
C ARG A 54 -5.41 -4.98 -0.94
N ILE A 55 -4.16 -4.99 -1.36
CA ILE A 55 -3.74 -5.50 -2.68
C ILE A 55 -2.77 -6.66 -2.50
N GLN A 56 -2.73 -7.56 -3.49
CA GLN A 56 -1.77 -8.65 -3.55
C GLN A 56 -0.67 -8.29 -4.56
N VAL A 57 0.59 -8.41 -4.14
CA VAL A 57 1.77 -8.15 -4.96
C VAL A 57 2.68 -9.37 -4.85
N GLY A 58 2.60 -10.25 -5.85
CA GLY A 58 3.25 -11.57 -5.80
C GLY A 58 2.75 -12.39 -4.61
N ASP A 59 3.68 -12.78 -3.73
CA ASP A 59 3.42 -13.56 -2.52
C ASP A 59 3.07 -12.71 -1.29
N TYR A 60 3.17 -11.38 -1.40
CA TYR A 60 2.95 -10.46 -0.30
C TYR A 60 1.61 -9.73 -0.42
N ARG A 61 1.13 -9.24 0.72
CA ARG A 61 -0.12 -8.47 0.83
C ARG A 61 0.22 -7.10 1.37
N ILE A 62 -0.15 -6.07 0.61
CA ILE A 62 -0.02 -4.68 1.05
C ILE A 62 -1.39 -4.28 1.59
N ILE A 63 -1.42 -3.89 2.86
CA ILE A 63 -2.59 -3.33 3.52
C ILE A 63 -2.34 -1.84 3.65
N TYR A 64 -3.27 -1.02 3.17
CA TYR A 64 -3.15 0.43 3.20
C TYR A 64 -4.50 1.06 3.51
N GLU A 65 -4.44 2.29 3.99
CA GLU A 65 -5.58 3.13 4.29
C GLU A 65 -5.50 4.38 3.41
N ILE A 66 -6.65 4.88 2.98
CA ILE A 66 -6.74 6.15 2.27
C ILE A 66 -7.35 7.16 3.24
N ASP A 67 -6.53 8.07 3.74
CA ASP A 67 -7.03 9.19 4.54
C ASP A 67 -7.47 10.32 3.60
N ALA A 68 -8.79 10.51 3.49
CA ALA A 68 -9.37 11.62 2.73
C ALA A 68 -9.48 12.92 3.54
N SER A 69 -8.96 12.94 4.78
CA SER A 69 -9.15 14.02 5.74
C SER A 69 -8.06 15.10 5.70
N SER A 70 -6.98 14.91 4.94
CA SER A 70 -5.97 15.95 4.72
C SER A 70 -6.49 16.98 3.72
N LYS A 71 -7.27 17.92 4.23
CA LYS A 71 -7.71 19.15 3.57
C LYS A 71 -6.90 20.33 4.07
#